data_AF-A0A6J4UK01-F1
#
_entry.id   AF-A0A6J4UK01-F1
#
_cell.length_a   1.000
_cell.length_b   1.000
_cell.length_c   1.000
_cell.angle_alpha   90.00
_cell.angle_beta   90.00
_cell.angle_gamma   90.00
#
_symmetry.space_group_name_H-M   'P 1'
#
loop_
_entity.id
_entity.type
_entity.pdbx_description
1 polymer ?
#
loop_
_entity_poly.entity_id
_entity_poly.type
_entity_poly.pdbx_seq_one_letter_code
_entity_poly.pdbx_strand_id
1 'polypeptide(L)' 'MRLVLSKSLRAKPNGDVTHDIGAAVARAVPGGGVVLELGPADGPPHLRLHLSGDEAARLSATVRGVADGGGEAILLVDE' A
#
# COMPACT_ATOMS: atom_id res chain seq x y z
N MET A 1 -1.39 2.53 16.47
CA MET A 1 -2.59 2.42 15.61
C MET A 1 -2.34 1.26 14.64
N ARG A 2 -3.27 0.32 14.49
CA ARG A 2 -3.02 -1.04 13.96
C ARG A 2 -3.68 -1.23 12.60
N LEU A 3 -2.89 -1.40 11.53
CA LEU A 3 -3.41 -1.86 10.25
C LEU A 3 -3.70 -3.37 10.35
N VAL A 4 -4.95 -3.76 10.09
CA VAL A 4 -5.39 -5.16 10.10
C VAL A 4 -5.87 -5.50 8.70
N LEU A 5 -5.10 -6.31 7.98
CA LEU A 5 -5.53 -6.93 6.72
C LEU A 5 -6.29 -8.21 7.06
N SER A 6 -7.62 -8.16 7.05
CA SER A 6 -8.48 -9.32 7.31
C SER A 6 -9.43 -9.58 6.15
N LYS A 7 -9.53 -10.84 5.72
CA LYS A 7 -10.36 -11.38 4.63
C LYS A 7 -11.89 -11.27 4.84
N SER A 8 -12.38 -10.41 5.74
CA SER A 8 -13.81 -10.30 6.05
C SER A 8 -14.14 -8.93 6.65
N LEU A 9 -15.05 -8.20 6.00
CA LEU A 9 -15.47 -6.85 6.36
C LEU A 9 -16.10 -6.80 7.77
N ARG A 10 -15.53 -5.99 8.67
CA ARG A 10 -16.29 -5.28 9.71
C ARG A 10 -15.75 -3.85 9.78
N ALA A 11 -16.63 -2.89 9.51
CA ALA A 11 -16.34 -1.47 9.73
C ALA A 11 -15.96 -1.25 11.22
N LYS A 12 -14.78 -0.67 11.47
CA LYS A 12 -14.37 -0.26 12.81
C LYS A 12 -14.85 1.18 13.09
N PRO A 13 -15.10 1.56 14.36
CA PRO A 13 -15.92 2.72 14.72
C PRO A 13 -15.23 4.09 14.59
N ASN A 14 -14.07 4.17 13.93
CA ASN A 14 -13.16 5.31 14.00
C ASN A 14 -12.91 6.01 12.65
N GLY A 15 -13.79 5.81 11.65
CA GLY A 15 -13.73 6.52 10.37
C GLY A 15 -12.70 5.96 9.37
N ASP A 16 -11.99 4.90 9.73
CA ASP A 16 -11.06 4.21 8.83
C ASP A 16 -11.82 3.58 7.66
N VAL A 17 -11.55 4.05 6.44
CA VAL A 17 -12.06 3.43 5.21
C VAL A 17 -11.08 2.34 4.81
N THR A 18 -11.57 1.09 4.80
CA THR A 18 -10.79 -0.06 4.32
C THR A 18 -11.22 -0.39 2.90
N HIS A 19 -10.26 -0.44 1.97
CA HIS A 19 -10.46 -0.93 0.61
C HIS A 19 -9.76 -2.28 0.44
N ASP A 20 -10.46 -3.23 -0.17
CA ASP A 20 -9.87 -4.52 -0.49
C ASP A 20 -8.90 -4.38 -1.67
N ILE A 21 -7.69 -4.91 -1.49
CA ILE A 21 -6.68 -4.98 -2.55
C ILE A 21 -6.63 -6.42 -3.06
N GLY A 22 -7.12 -6.63 -4.29
CA GLY A 22 -7.05 -7.91 -5.00
C GLY A 22 -5.80 -8.05 -5.87
N ALA A 23 -5.22 -6.93 -6.30
CA ALA A 23 -3.99 -6.90 -7.10
C ALA A 23 -3.12 -5.68 -6.78
N ALA A 24 -1.82 -5.86 -6.91
CA ALA A 24 -0.82 -4.80 -6.84
C ALA A 24 0.08 -4.89 -8.08
N VAL A 25 0.20 -3.79 -8.83
CA VAL A 25 1.00 -3.72 -10.05
C VAL A 25 2.08 -2.66 -9.88
N ALA A 26 3.34 -3.05 -10.03
CA ALA A 26 4.48 -2.15 -10.01
C ALA A 26 5.10 -2.04 -11.42
N ARG A 27 5.32 -0.82 -11.89
CA ARG A 27 5.96 -0.53 -13.18
C ARG A 27 7.12 0.45 -12.99
N ALA A 28 8.26 0.14 -13.59
CA ALA A 28 9.37 1.09 -13.65
C ALA A 28 9.04 2.24 -14.61
N VAL A 29 9.49 3.44 -14.27
CA VAL A 29 9.34 4.66 -15.07
C VAL A 29 10.71 5.05 -15.63
N PRO A 30 10.78 5.55 -16.89
CA PRO A 30 12.01 6.16 -17.39
C PRO A 30 12.55 7.22 -16.41
N GLY A 31 13.84 7.12 -16.06
CA GLY A 31 14.46 7.99 -15.04
C GLY A 31 14.56 7.37 -13.65
N GLY A 32 14.23 6.08 -13.48
CA GLY A 32 14.51 5.32 -12.25
C GLY A 32 13.43 5.41 -11.16
N GLY A 33 12.24 5.87 -11.52
CA GLY A 33 11.06 5.85 -10.63
C GLY A 33 10.23 4.56 -10.74
N VAL A 34 9.24 4.43 -9.87
CA VAL A 34 8.27 3.32 -9.85
C VAL A 34 6.86 3.89 -9.70
N VAL A 35 5.93 3.39 -10.50
CA VAL A 35 4.49 3.57 -10.28
C VAL A 35 3.93 2.29 -9.68
N LEU A 36 3.32 2.40 -8.51
CA LEU A 36 2.61 1.31 -7.82
C LEU A 36 1.10 1.58 -7.86
N GLU A 37 0.35 0.63 -8.40
CA GLU A 37 -1.12 0.66 -8.43
C GLU A 37 -1.67 -0.44 -7.51
N LEU A 38 -2.58 -0.06 -6.62
CA LEU A 38 -3.28 -0.97 -5.71
C LEU A 38 -4.78 -0.90 -5.96
N GLY A 39 -5.43 -2.04 -6.11
CA GLY A 39 -6.87 -2.08 -6.33
C GLY A 39 -7.44 -3.49 -6.42
N PRO A 40 -8.68 -3.64 -6.91
CA PRO A 40 -9.30 -4.94 -7.17
C PRO A 40 -8.59 -5.64 -8.32
N ALA A 41 -8.71 -6.97 -8.39
CA ALA A 41 -8.06 -7.75 -9.44
C ALA A 41 -8.60 -7.45 -10.85
N ASP A 42 -9.90 -7.18 -10.97
CA ASP A 42 -10.61 -7.02 -12.25
C ASP A 42 -11.22 -5.61 -12.42
N GLY A 43 -10.56 -4.57 -11.90
CA GLY A 43 -11.10 -3.22 -11.93
C GLY A 43 -10.06 -2.10 -11.84
N PRO A 44 -10.50 -0.83 -11.84
CA PRO A 44 -9.60 0.30 -11.75
C PRO A 44 -8.90 0.36 -10.39
N PRO A 45 -7.65 0.85 -10.31
CA PRO A 45 -6.94 0.97 -9.05
C PRO A 45 -7.64 1.94 -8.10
N HIS A 46 -7.63 1.62 -6.81
CA HIS A 46 -8.07 2.51 -5.74
C HIS A 46 -7.01 3.55 -5.41
N LEU A 47 -5.73 3.19 -5.56
CA LEU A 47 -4.59 4.05 -5.24
C LEU A 47 -3.50 3.91 -6.30
N ARG A 48 -2.89 5.04 -6.67
CA ARG A 48 -1.67 5.09 -7.49
C ARG A 48 -0.62 5.91 -6.76
N LEU A 49 0.54 5.32 -6.51
CA LEU A 49 1.69 5.96 -5.91
C LEU A 49 2.77 6.17 -6.97
N HIS A 50 3.27 7.39 -7.08
CA HIS A 50 4.44 7.74 -7.88
C HIS A 50 5.62 7.88 -6.93
N LEU A 51 6.62 7.02 -7.08
CA LEU A 51 7.76 6.93 -6.18
C LEU A 51 9.05 7.10 -6.98
N SER A 52 10.02 7.79 -6.42
CA SER A 52 11.43 7.64 -6.81
C SER A 52 11.92 6.22 -6.47
N GLY A 53 13.05 5.81 -7.07
CA GLY A 53 13.66 4.51 -6.77
C GLY A 53 13.95 4.31 -5.28
N ASP A 54 14.46 5.36 -4.60
CA ASP A 54 14.75 5.33 -3.18
C ASP A 54 13.49 5.23 -2.32
N GLU A 55 12.42 5.94 -2.69
CA GLU A 55 11.12 5.83 -2.00
C GLU A 55 10.50 4.44 -2.18
N ALA A 56 10.60 3.86 -3.38
CA ALA A 56 10.14 2.50 -3.63
C ALA A 56 10.93 1.47 -2.82
N ALA A 57 12.26 1.63 -2.73
CA ALA A 57 13.12 0.75 -1.92
C ALA A 57 12.78 0.84 -0.43
N ARG A 58 12.59 2.07 0.10
CA ARG A 58 12.16 2.29 1.48
C ARG A 58 10.79 1.67 1.75
N LEU A 59 9.80 1.92 0.89
CA LEU A 59 8.47 1.34 1.02
C LEU A 59 8.52 -0.19 1.02
N SER A 60 9.29 -0.80 0.11
CA SER A 60 9.45 -2.25 0.05
C SER A 60 10.05 -2.82 1.33
N ALA A 61 11.08 -2.18 1.89
CA ALA A 61 11.70 -2.57 3.15
C ALA A 61 10.70 -2.49 4.31
N THR A 62 9.94 -1.40 4.42
CA THR A 62 8.92 -1.25 5.47
C THR A 62 7.80 -2.28 5.34
N VAL A 63 7.30 -2.55 4.12
CA VAL A 63 6.27 -3.58 3.91
C VAL A 63 6.79 -4.95 4.37
N ARG A 64 8.04 -5.28 4.05
CA ARG A 64 8.64 -6.54 4.48
C ARG A 64 8.80 -6.59 6.01
N GLY A 65 9.30 -5.53 6.64
CA GLY A 65 9.42 -5.48 8.09
C GLY A 65 8.08 -5.67 8.80
N VAL A 66 7.00 -5.04 8.30
CA VAL A 66 5.63 -5.30 8.78
C VAL A 66 5.21 -6.76 8.58
N ALA A 67 5.42 -7.31 7.38
CA ALA A 67 5.00 -8.68 7.04
C ALA A 67 5.71 -9.74 7.90
N ASP A 68 6.97 -9.48 8.25
CA ASP A 68 7.80 -10.35 9.08
C ASP A 68 7.50 -10.19 10.59
N GLY A 69 6.50 -9.37 10.96
CA GLY A 69 6.09 -9.13 12.34
C GLY A 69 6.91 -8.07 13.08
N GLY A 70 7.75 -7.32 12.36
CA GLY A 70 8.35 -6.08 12.84
C GLY A 70 7.26 -5.07 13.13
N GLY A 71 7.37 -4.35 14.25
CA GLY A 71 6.39 -3.36 14.71
C GLY A 71 6.32 -2.08 13.87
N GLU A 72 6.59 -2.18 12.58
CA GLU A 72 6.58 -1.08 11.63
C GLU A 72 5.15 -0.71 11.21
N ALA A 73 4.98 0.47 10.62
CA ALA A 73 3.70 0.94 10.10
C ALA A 73 3.93 1.80 8.85
N ILE A 74 2.99 1.72 7.92
CA ILE A 74 2.95 2.57 6.73
C ILE A 74 1.76 3.50 6.90
N LEU A 75 2.02 4.80 6.91
CA LEU A 75 1.00 5.84 6.95
C LEU A 75 1.10 6.64 5.65
N LEU A 76 0.00 6.74 4.92
CA LEU A 76 -0.14 7.66 3.81
C LEU A 76 -0.71 8.97 4.38
N VAL A 77 0.05 10.04 4.27
CA VAL A 77 -0.37 11.39 4.64
C VAL A 77 -0.53 12.21 3.37
N ASP A 78 -1.64 12.94 3.28
CA ASP A 78 -1.85 13.95 2.25
C ASP A 78 -1.21 15.26 2.75
N GLU A 79 -0.51 15.99 1.87
CA GLU A 79 0.02 17.33 2.19
C GLU A 79 -1.00 18.43 1.85
#